data_AF-A0A357BRZ8-F1
#
_entry.id   AF-A0A357BRZ8-F1
#
_cell.length_a   1.000
_cell.length_b   1.000
_cell.length_c   1.000
_cell.angle_alpha   90.00
_cell.angle_beta   90.00
_cell.angle_gamma   90.00
#
_symmetry.space_group_name_H-M   'P 1'
#
loop_
_entity.id
_entity.type
_entity.pdbx_description
1 polymer ?
#
loop_
_entity_poly.entity_id
_entity_poly.type
_entity_poly.pdbx_seq_one_letter_code
_entity_poly.pdbx_strand_id
1 'polypeptide(L)' 'MGEGGQTLDQRALYYSHILVYYLTMKDAARRRVEELIERFSRNIDAYKSGSYNEAQTRREFIEPFFELLGWDVYN' A
#
# COMPACT_ATOMS: atom_id res chain seq x y z
N MET A 1 -25.32 -14.60 -38.05
CA MET A 1 -24.93 -15.59 -37.03
C MET A 1 -23.41 -15.60 -36.98
N GLY A 2 -22.67 -15.32 -35.92
CA GLY A 2 -22.95 -15.00 -34.53
C GLY A 2 -21.61 -15.04 -33.78
N GLU A 3 -20.73 -14.05 -33.95
CA GLU A 3 -19.38 -14.01 -33.34
C GLU A 3 -19.19 -12.88 -32.30
N GLY A 4 -20.22 -12.09 -32.01
CA GLY A 4 -20.13 -10.96 -31.07
C GLY A 4 -20.24 -11.32 -29.58
N GLY A 5 -20.58 -12.58 -29.25
CA GLY A 5 -20.89 -13.00 -27.88
C GLY A 5 -19.68 -13.39 -27.03
N GLN A 6 -18.63 -13.96 -27.61
CA GLN A 6 -17.46 -14.48 -26.87
C GLN A 6 -16.47 -13.38 -26.44
N THR A 7 -16.46 -12.23 -27.12
CA THR A 7 -15.46 -11.17 -26.91
C THR A 7 -15.83 -10.20 -25.78
N LEU A 8 -17.12 -10.00 -25.51
CA LEU A 8 -17.59 -9.14 -24.42
C LEU A 8 -17.46 -9.82 -23.05
N ASP A 9 -17.70 -11.14 -22.99
CA ASP A 9 -17.53 -11.95 -21.77
C ASP A 9 -16.05 -12.02 -21.34
N GLN A 10 -15.13 -12.26 -22.28
CA GLN A 10 -13.69 -12.23 -22.01
C GLN A 10 -13.17 -10.85 -21.55
N ARG A 11 -13.71 -9.75 -22.12
CA ARG A 11 -13.38 -8.39 -21.66
C ARG A 11 -13.90 -8.10 -20.26
N ALA A 12 -15.12 -8.54 -19.95
CA ALA A 12 -15.69 -8.40 -18.61
C ALA A 12 -14.86 -9.16 -17.57
N LEU A 13 -14.39 -10.37 -17.90
CA LEU A 13 -13.49 -11.15 -17.03
C LEU A 13 -12.13 -10.46 -16.82
N TYR A 14 -11.54 -9.88 -17.87
CA TYR A 14 -10.28 -9.11 -17.77
C TYR A 14 -10.41 -7.90 -16.84
N TYR A 15 -11.44 -7.07 -17.03
CA TYR A 15 -11.68 -5.91 -16.18
C TYR A 15 -12.00 -6.30 -14.74
N SER A 16 -12.75 -7.38 -14.54
CA SER A 16 -13.04 -7.92 -13.21
C SER A 16 -11.75 -8.33 -12.48
N HIS A 17 -10.89 -9.13 -13.12
CA HIS A 17 -9.64 -9.59 -12.53
C HIS A 17 -8.72 -8.42 -12.17
N ILE A 18 -8.60 -7.44 -13.06
CA ILE A 18 -7.79 -6.24 -12.83
C ILE A 18 -8.35 -5.41 -11.68
N LEU A 19 -9.67 -5.18 -11.65
CA LEU A 19 -10.29 -4.41 -10.58
C LEU A 19 -10.13 -5.09 -9.23
N VAL A 20 -10.36 -6.41 -9.16
CA VAL A 20 -10.14 -7.20 -7.94
C VAL A 20 -8.68 -7.12 -7.49
N TYR A 21 -7.73 -7.23 -8.42
CA TYR A 21 -6.31 -7.07 -8.12
C TYR A 21 -6.01 -5.69 -7.53
N TYR A 22 -6.45 -4.61 -8.18
CA TYR A 22 -6.22 -3.25 -7.70
C TYR A 22 -6.90 -2.97 -6.34
N LEU A 23 -8.12 -3.43 -6.14
CA LEU A 23 -8.82 -3.29 -4.85
C LEU A 23 -8.10 -4.07 -3.75
N THR A 24 -7.70 -5.31 -4.02
CA THR A 24 -6.97 -6.16 -3.07
C THR A 24 -5.63 -5.52 -2.70
N MET A 25 -4.87 -5.02 -3.69
CA MET A 25 -3.59 -4.35 -3.46
C MET A 25 -3.76 -3.05 -2.67
N LYS A 26 -4.79 -2.27 -2.98
CA LYS A 26 -5.13 -1.04 -2.24
C LYS A 26 -5.48 -1.35 -0.78
N ASP A 27 -6.28 -2.38 -0.54
CA ASP A 27 -6.64 -2.80 0.81
C ASP A 27 -5.42 -3.31 1.60
N ALA A 28 -4.53 -4.06 0.94
CA ALA A 28 -3.27 -4.50 1.55
C ALA A 28 -2.36 -3.30 1.92
N ALA A 29 -2.23 -2.32 1.02
CA ALA A 29 -1.46 -1.10 1.30
C ALA A 29 -2.07 -0.31 2.47
N ARG A 30 -3.39 -0.15 2.49
CA ARG A 30 -4.10 0.49 3.60
C ARG A 30 -3.82 -0.19 4.94
N ARG A 31 -3.91 -1.53 5.01
CA ARG A 31 -3.64 -2.27 6.24
C ARG A 31 -2.20 -2.06 6.73
N ARG A 32 -1.23 -2.04 5.83
CA ARG A 32 0.16 -1.77 6.19
C ARG A 32 0.38 -0.35 6.74
N VAL A 33 -0.36 0.64 6.22
CA VAL A 33 -0.36 1.99 6.78
C VAL A 33 -0.95 1.98 8.20
N GLU A 34 -2.04 1.25 8.43
CA GLU A 34 -2.63 1.09 9.77
C GLU A 34 -1.65 0.43 10.75
N GLU A 35 -0.91 -0.60 10.32
CA GLU A 35 0.15 -1.26 11.11
C GLU A 35 1.30 -0.31 11.45
N LEU A 36 1.74 0.53 10.50
CA LEU A 36 2.77 1.55 10.75
C LEU A 36 2.31 2.55 11.81
N ILE A 37 1.06 3.05 11.70
CA ILE A 37 0.48 3.98 12.68
C ILE A 37 0.37 3.33 14.05
N GLU A 38 -0.09 2.09 14.13
CA GLU A 38 -0.25 1.36 15.38
C GLU A 38 1.13 1.10 16.06
N ARG A 39 2.14 0.72 15.28
CA ARG A 39 3.52 0.57 15.78
C ARG A 39 4.07 1.89 16.31
N PHE A 40 3.83 2.99 15.58
CA PHE A 40 4.24 4.32 16.01
C PHE A 40 3.59 4.69 17.35
N SER A 41 2.27 4.53 17.44
CA SER A 41 1.50 4.87 18.64
C SER A 41 1.91 4.04 19.86
N ARG A 42 2.15 2.73 19.69
CA ARG A 42 2.54 1.85 20.80
C ARG A 42 3.89 2.18 21.42
N ASN A 43 4.80 2.79 20.66
CA ASN A 43 6.17 3.04 21.09
C ASN A 43 6.51 4.55 21.10
N ILE A 44 5.49 5.41 21.20
CA ILE A 44 5.64 6.88 21.11
C ILE A 44 6.66 7.43 22.11
N ASP A 45 6.71 6.90 23.33
CA ASP A 45 7.63 7.35 24.37
C ASP A 45 9.08 7.03 24.02
N ALA A 46 9.33 5.87 23.41
CA ALA A 46 10.65 5.49 22.92
C ALA A 46 11.07 6.36 21.73
N TYR A 47 10.16 6.65 20.81
CA TYR A 47 10.47 7.49 19.64
C TYR A 47 10.65 8.97 19.97
N LYS A 48 10.09 9.45 21.09
CA LYS A 48 10.35 10.80 21.61
C LYS A 48 11.60 10.87 22.49
N SER A 49 12.22 9.74 22.81
CA SER A 49 13.45 9.72 23.60
C SER A 49 14.63 10.23 22.77
N GLY A 50 15.63 10.82 23.43
CA GLY A 50 16.82 11.35 22.75
C GLY A 50 17.72 10.29 22.11
N SER A 51 17.47 9.00 22.35
CA SER A 51 18.20 7.90 21.70
C SER A 51 17.62 7.51 20.34
N TYR A 52 16.39 7.93 20.02
CA TYR A 52 15.78 7.72 18.71
C TYR A 52 15.96 8.97 17.85
N ASN A 53 16.61 8.83 16.70
CA ASN A 53 17.00 9.96 15.86
C ASN A 53 16.20 10.04 14.55
N GLU A 54 16.42 11.14 13.83
CA GLU A 54 15.76 11.44 12.56
C GLU A 54 16.02 10.36 11.50
N ALA A 55 17.25 9.84 11.42
CA ALA A 55 17.61 8.82 10.43
C ALA A 55 16.93 7.47 10.69
N GLN A 56 16.62 7.15 11.95
CA GLN A 56 15.81 5.97 12.31
C GLN A 56 14.34 6.22 11.99
N THR A 57 13.81 7.39 12.35
CA THR A 57 12.43 7.78 12.04
C THR A 57 12.14 7.70 10.53
N ARG A 58 13.07 8.22 9.72
CA ARG A 58 12.95 8.22 8.26
C ARG A 58 12.89 6.79 7.71
N ARG A 59 13.85 5.95 8.06
CA ARG A 59 13.95 4.56 7.56
C ARG A 59 12.83 3.66 8.05
N GLU A 60 12.40 3.82 9.30
CA GLU A 60 11.43 2.92 9.89
C GLU A 60 9.99 3.31 9.57
N PHE A 61 9.69 4.60 9.39
CA PHE A 61 8.31 5.07 9.21
C PHE A 61 8.08 5.88 7.94
N ILE A 62 8.93 6.85 7.62
CA ILE A 62 8.67 7.79 6.52
C ILE A 62 8.88 7.13 5.16
N GLU A 63 10.01 6.47 4.94
CA GLU A 63 10.30 5.73 3.71
C GLU A 63 9.22 4.65 3.45
N PRO A 64 8.91 3.74 4.40
CA PRO A 64 7.85 2.75 4.20
C PRO A 64 6.46 3.35 3.96
N PHE A 65 6.12 4.46 4.63
CA PHE A 65 4.84 5.13 4.42
C PHE A 65 4.69 5.62 2.98
N PHE A 66 5.71 6.28 2.44
CA PHE A 66 5.67 6.77 1.06
C PHE A 66 5.76 5.67 0.01
N GLU A 67 6.55 4.62 0.26
CA GLU A 67 6.58 3.42 -0.61
C GLU A 67 5.18 2.79 -0.72
N LEU A 68 4.44 2.68 0.40
CA LEU A 68 3.08 2.13 0.41
C LEU A 68 2.05 2.98 -0.35
N LEU A 69 2.32 4.28 -0.50
CA LEU A 69 1.52 5.18 -1.34
C LEU A 69 1.90 5.11 -2.82
N GLY A 70 2.91 4.30 -3.18
CA GLY A 70 3.42 4.18 -4.55
C GLY A 70 4.35 5.33 -4.94
N TRP A 71 4.97 6.01 -3.96
CA TRP A 71 5.97 7.04 -4.21
C TRP A 71 7.36 6.43 -4.39
N ASP A 72 8.13 6.97 -5.32
CA ASP A 72 9.53 6.58 -5.53
C ASP A 72 10.45 7.42 -4.63
N VAL A 73 10.89 6.81 -3.54
CA VAL A 73 11.61 7.49 -2.45
C VAL A 73 13.14 7.58 -2.69
N TYR A 74 13.67 6.90 -3.72
CA TYR A 74 15.10 6.80 -4.00
C TYR A 74 15.57 7.59 -5.24
N ASN A 75 14.67 8.40 -5.81
CA ASN A 75 14.91 9.16 -7.04
C ASN A 75 15.81 10.40 -6.83
#